data_AF-A0A7G1IIL3-F1
#
_entry.id   AF-A0A7G1IIL3-F1
#
_cell.length_a   1.000
_cell.length_b   1.000
_cell.length_c   1.000
_cell.angle_alpha   90.00
_cell.angle_beta   90.00
_cell.angle_gamma   90.00
#
_symmetry.space_group_name_H-M   'P 1'
#
loop_
_entity.id
_entity.type
_entity.pdbx_description
1 polymer ?
#
loop_
_entity_poly.entity_id
_entity_poly.type
_entity_poly.pdbx_seq_one_letter_code
_entity_poly.pdbx_strand_id
1 'polypeptide(L)'
;MGADHGEVPRQGAQPPAAPPATTAAPTATTAPAPTTIASTPEQDSGYIQSLNDRGITFANPDAAVYNGKLVCLNFRRGMTVDQIVAAFRASNPALSSNAEDYVAISMRTYCP
;
A
#
# COMPACT_ATOMS: atom_id res chain seq x y z
N MET A 1 -21.90 61.93 9.38
CA MET A 1 -22.50 60.79 10.09
C MET A 1 -23.99 60.72 9.77
N GLY A 2 -24.41 59.65 9.08
CA GLY A 2 -25.73 58.98 9.07
C GLY A 2 -27.07 59.74 8.96
N ALA A 3 -27.84 59.41 7.91
CA ALA A 3 -29.28 59.05 7.92
C ALA A 3 -29.67 58.61 6.49
N ASP A 4 -29.90 57.32 6.26
CA ASP A 4 -31.22 56.67 6.07
C ASP A 4 -31.97 57.11 4.80
N HIS A 5 -32.07 56.19 3.83
CA HIS A 5 -33.14 55.98 2.83
C HIS A 5 -32.75 54.66 2.13
N GLY A 6 -33.52 53.58 2.04
CA GLY A 6 -34.93 53.49 1.68
C GLY A 6 -35.03 52.58 0.45
N GLU A 7 -35.61 51.39 0.65
CA GLU A 7 -36.33 50.54 -0.32
C GLU A 7 -35.73 50.06 -1.67
N VAL A 8 -35.92 48.76 -1.89
CA VAL A 8 -35.87 48.03 -3.17
C VAL A 8 -37.19 48.24 -3.94
N PRO A 9 -37.15 48.47 -5.28
CA PRO A 9 -37.80 47.52 -6.19
C PRO A 9 -36.99 47.29 -7.48
N ARG A 10 -36.69 46.05 -7.82
CA ARG A 10 -37.38 45.21 -8.83
C ARG A 10 -37.25 45.66 -10.30
N GLN A 11 -36.65 44.71 -11.03
CA GLN A 11 -37.05 44.22 -12.35
C GLN A 11 -36.70 45.07 -13.57
N GLY A 12 -35.79 44.52 -14.37
CA GLY A 12 -35.65 44.88 -15.78
C GLY A 12 -34.47 44.19 -16.43
N ALA A 13 -34.79 43.18 -17.27
CA ALA A 13 -33.97 42.65 -18.36
C ALA A 13 -32.74 41.79 -18.01
N GLN A 14 -32.94 40.47 -18.12
CA GLN A 14 -31.89 39.51 -18.45
C GLN A 14 -31.47 39.70 -19.93
N PRO A 15 -30.16 39.66 -20.22
CA PRO A 15 -29.67 38.88 -21.36
C PRO A 15 -28.33 38.16 -21.07
N PRO A 16 -27.88 37.25 -21.94
CA PRO A 16 -28.38 35.91 -22.23
C PRO A 16 -27.57 34.82 -21.49
N ALA A 17 -28.13 33.61 -21.44
CA ALA A 17 -27.52 32.44 -20.79
C ALA A 17 -26.07 32.19 -21.23
N ALA A 18 -25.15 32.22 -20.26
CA ALA A 18 -23.87 31.54 -20.40
C ALA A 18 -24.13 30.02 -20.47
N PRO A 19 -23.36 29.27 -21.29
CA PRO A 19 -23.52 27.82 -21.38
C PRO A 19 -23.31 27.19 -20.00
N PRO A 20 -23.97 26.06 -19.67
CA PRO A 20 -23.71 25.36 -18.43
C PRO A 20 -22.23 25.01 -18.39
N ALA A 21 -21.52 25.49 -17.37
CA ALA A 21 -20.21 24.99 -17.05
C ALA A 21 -20.37 23.52 -16.70
N THR A 22 -20.10 22.63 -17.64
CA THR A 22 -19.99 21.21 -17.39
C THR A 22 -18.82 21.02 -16.44
N THR A 23 -19.10 20.91 -15.14
CA THR A 23 -18.10 20.42 -14.19
C THR A 23 -17.78 19.00 -14.61
N ALA A 24 -16.65 18.81 -15.29
CA ALA A 24 -16.11 17.49 -15.56
C ALA A 24 -15.91 16.79 -14.20
N ALA A 25 -16.60 15.66 -14.01
CA ALA A 25 -16.38 14.82 -12.85
C ALA A 25 -14.91 14.33 -12.85
N PRO A 26 -14.21 14.32 -11.70
CA PRO A 26 -12.87 13.77 -11.65
C PRO A 26 -12.95 12.27 -11.97
N THR A 27 -12.39 11.87 -13.10
CA THR A 27 -12.09 10.47 -13.36
C THR A 27 -11.05 10.04 -12.33
N ALA A 28 -11.46 9.23 -11.36
CA ALA A 28 -10.54 8.62 -10.41
C ALA A 28 -9.61 7.68 -11.18
N THR A 29 -8.36 8.10 -11.37
CA THR A 29 -7.29 7.20 -11.82
C THR A 29 -7.12 6.14 -10.74
N THR A 30 -7.55 4.90 -11.02
CA THR A 30 -7.28 3.78 -10.13
C THR A 30 -5.77 3.52 -10.16
N ALA A 31 -5.08 3.76 -9.04
CA ALA A 31 -3.68 3.40 -8.90
C ALA A 31 -3.53 1.87 -9.04
N PRO A 32 -2.46 1.37 -9.68
CA PRO A 32 -2.20 -0.07 -9.75
C PRO A 32 -2.09 -0.65 -8.34
N ALA A 33 -2.59 -1.88 -8.16
CA ALA A 33 -2.48 -2.58 -6.89
C ALA A 33 -1.00 -2.73 -6.50
N PRO A 34 -0.64 -2.50 -5.23
CA PRO A 34 0.74 -2.57 -4.80
C PRO A 34 1.27 -4.00 -4.98
N THR A 35 2.50 -4.12 -5.48
CA THR A 35 3.18 -5.40 -5.71
C THR A 35 3.69 -6.05 -4.42
N THR A 36 3.64 -5.32 -3.30
CA THR A 36 3.98 -5.73 -1.94
C THR A 36 3.08 -5.01 -0.92
N ILE A 37 3.29 -5.24 0.37
CA ILE A 37 2.61 -4.48 1.43
C ILE A 37 3.47 -3.31 1.92
N ALA A 38 2.83 -2.30 2.50
CA ALA A 38 3.51 -1.20 3.19
C ALA A 38 4.08 -1.67 4.54
N SER A 39 5.19 -1.06 4.96
CA SER A 39 5.79 -1.23 6.29
C SER A 39 6.59 0.02 6.66
N THR A 40 6.96 0.14 7.92
CA THR A 40 7.90 1.18 8.39
C THR A 40 9.35 0.69 8.33
N PRO A 41 10.34 1.61 8.31
CA PRO A 41 11.75 1.25 8.40
C PRO A 41 12.10 0.44 9.67
N GLU A 42 11.41 0.69 10.78
CA GLU A 42 11.61 -0.02 12.05
C GLU A 42 11.11 -1.47 11.95
N GLN A 43 9.99 -1.71 11.27
CA GLN A 43 9.52 -3.06 10.98
C GLN A 43 10.52 -3.82 10.09
N ASP A 44 11.04 -3.16 9.05
CA ASP A 44 11.97 -3.76 8.09
C ASP A 44 13.32 -4.10 8.75
N SER A 45 13.86 -3.20 9.56
CA SER A 45 15.09 -3.45 10.32
C SER A 45 14.91 -4.53 11.40
N GLY A 46 13.77 -4.56 12.10
CA GLY A 46 13.44 -5.62 13.05
C GLY A 46 13.27 -6.99 12.39
N TYR A 47 12.72 -7.03 11.18
CA TYR A 47 12.63 -8.24 10.36
C TYR A 47 14.02 -8.79 10.01
N ILE A 48 14.90 -7.91 9.52
CA ILE A 48 16.29 -8.24 9.21
C ILE A 48 17.03 -8.78 10.43
N GLN A 49 16.87 -8.13 11.59
CA GLN A 49 17.46 -8.62 12.83
C GLN A 49 16.95 -10.02 13.20
N SER A 50 15.64 -10.25 13.10
CA SER A 50 15.03 -11.55 13.42
C SER A 50 15.54 -12.69 12.53
N LEU A 51 15.80 -12.41 11.25
CA LEU A 51 16.44 -13.37 10.34
C LEU A 51 17.88 -13.69 10.77
N ASN A 52 18.67 -12.64 11.08
CA ASN A 52 20.05 -12.78 11.50
C ASN A 52 20.19 -13.56 12.83
N ASP A 53 19.28 -13.33 13.78
CA ASP A 53 19.25 -14.02 15.06
C ASP A 53 19.00 -15.54 14.91
N ARG A 54 18.40 -15.96 13.79
CA ARG A 54 18.22 -17.37 13.40
C ARG A 54 19.36 -17.94 12.55
N GLY A 55 20.41 -17.14 12.30
CA GLY A 55 21.52 -17.53 11.44
C GLY A 55 21.16 -17.55 9.94
N ILE A 56 20.05 -16.94 9.54
CA ILE A 56 19.64 -16.86 8.14
C ILE A 56 20.41 -15.72 7.48
N THR A 57 21.35 -16.07 6.60
CA THR A 57 22.16 -15.10 5.85
C THR A 57 21.58 -14.87 4.45
N PHE A 58 21.67 -13.63 3.97
CA PHE A 58 21.21 -13.23 2.64
C PHE A 58 22.17 -12.17 2.08
N ALA A 59 22.31 -12.13 0.75
CA ALA A 59 23.24 -11.22 0.10
C ALA A 59 22.72 -9.78 0.02
N ASN A 60 21.40 -9.59 0.04
CA ASN A 60 20.76 -8.30 -0.14
C ASN A 60 19.61 -8.11 0.88
N PRO A 61 19.73 -7.16 1.83
CA PRO A 61 18.70 -6.91 2.83
C PRO A 61 17.39 -6.38 2.22
N ASP A 62 17.44 -5.54 1.19
CA ASP A 62 16.24 -5.02 0.53
C ASP A 62 15.45 -6.13 -0.17
N ALA A 63 16.17 -7.08 -0.79
CA ALA A 63 15.56 -8.26 -1.39
C ALA A 63 14.91 -9.15 -0.31
N ALA A 64 15.56 -9.29 0.85
CA ALA A 64 14.98 -10.03 1.96
C ALA A 64 13.68 -9.36 2.46
N VAL A 65 13.70 -8.04 2.68
CA VAL A 65 12.49 -7.29 3.07
C VAL A 65 11.38 -7.45 2.03
N TYR A 66 11.70 -7.31 0.74
CA TYR A 66 10.73 -7.49 -0.34
C TYR A 66 10.09 -8.88 -0.34
N ASN A 67 10.90 -9.93 -0.25
CA ASN A 67 10.43 -11.31 -0.19
C ASN A 67 9.57 -11.57 1.05
N GLY A 68 9.95 -11.02 2.21
CA GLY A 68 9.15 -11.12 3.43
C GLY A 68 7.79 -10.43 3.32
N LYS A 69 7.71 -9.28 2.65
CA LYS A 69 6.43 -8.61 2.35
C LYS A 69 5.58 -9.43 1.39
N LEU A 70 6.19 -10.08 0.40
CA LEU A 70 5.49 -10.98 -0.53
C LEU A 70 4.88 -12.19 0.16
N VAL A 71 5.56 -12.76 1.17
CA VAL A 71 4.98 -13.84 2.00
C VAL A 71 3.63 -13.42 2.56
N CYS A 72 3.56 -12.24 3.19
CA CYS A 72 2.29 -11.77 3.74
C CYS A 72 1.25 -11.46 2.67
N LEU A 73 1.67 -10.85 1.55
CA LEU A 73 0.77 -10.56 0.44
C LEU A 73 0.15 -11.84 -0.15
N ASN A 74 0.94 -12.89 -0.32
CA ASN A 74 0.48 -14.19 -0.82
C ASN A 74 -0.50 -14.86 0.15
N PHE A 75 -0.22 -14.78 1.45
CA PHE A 75 -1.15 -15.25 2.47
C PHE A 75 -2.49 -14.50 2.40
N ARG A 76 -2.47 -13.17 2.29
CA ARG A 76 -3.69 -12.34 2.11
C ARG A 76 -4.44 -12.62 0.80
N ARG A 77 -3.76 -13.19 -0.21
CA ARG A 77 -4.36 -13.65 -1.48
C ARG A 77 -4.93 -15.07 -1.40
N GLY A 78 -4.87 -15.71 -0.24
CA GLY A 78 -5.47 -17.03 -0.01
C GLY A 78 -4.52 -18.21 -0.22
N MET A 79 -3.22 -17.98 -0.40
CA MET A 79 -2.25 -19.08 -0.40
C MET A 79 -2.08 -19.63 1.02
N THR A 80 -2.02 -20.96 1.13
CA THR A 80 -1.68 -21.64 2.38
C THR A 80 -0.21 -21.44 2.73
N VAL A 81 0.16 -21.59 4.01
CA VAL A 81 1.56 -21.47 4.46
C VAL A 81 2.46 -22.45 3.71
N ASP A 82 2.04 -23.72 3.55
CA ASP A 82 2.82 -24.72 2.80
C ASP A 82 3.06 -24.32 1.35
N GLN A 83 2.04 -23.77 0.67
CA GLN A 83 2.19 -23.26 -0.69
C GLN A 83 3.16 -22.07 -0.76
N ILE A 84 3.13 -21.19 0.24
CA ILE A 84 4.03 -20.04 0.31
C ILE A 84 5.46 -20.50 0.54
N VAL A 85 5.68 -21.44 1.45
CA VAL A 85 7.01 -22.02 1.68
C VAL A 85 7.53 -22.71 0.42
N ALA A 86 6.70 -23.51 -0.25
CA ALA A 86 7.09 -24.18 -1.50
C ALA A 86 7.47 -23.17 -2.60
N ALA A 87 6.65 -22.12 -2.79
CA ALA A 87 6.94 -21.05 -3.74
C ALA A 87 8.20 -20.26 -3.37
N PHE A 88 8.41 -20.00 -2.07
CA PHE A 88 9.60 -19.33 -1.58
C PHE A 88 10.87 -20.14 -1.85
N ARG A 89 10.87 -21.45 -1.57
CA ARG A 89 11.99 -22.37 -1.88
C ARG A 89 12.32 -22.36 -3.37
N ALA A 90 11.30 -22.46 -4.23
CA ALA A 90 11.48 -22.49 -5.67
C ALA A 90 12.15 -21.21 -6.21
N SER A 91 11.75 -20.05 -5.69
CA SER A 91 12.30 -18.75 -6.10
C SER A 91 13.63 -18.39 -5.43
N ASN A 92 13.93 -18.99 -4.27
CA ASN A 92 15.11 -18.67 -3.46
C ASN A 92 15.89 -19.95 -3.09
N PRO A 93 16.56 -20.62 -4.04
CA PRO A 93 17.24 -21.89 -3.78
C PRO A 93 18.30 -21.80 -2.67
N ALA A 94 19.02 -20.68 -2.58
CA ALA A 94 20.03 -20.43 -1.55
C ALA A 94 19.44 -20.32 -0.12
N LEU A 95 18.14 -20.04 0.00
CA LEU A 95 17.43 -19.92 1.28
C LEU A 95 16.53 -21.14 1.55
N SER A 96 16.57 -22.18 0.70
CA SER A 96 15.60 -23.27 0.75
C SER A 96 15.62 -24.04 2.08
N SER A 97 16.79 -24.19 2.72
CA SER A 97 16.93 -24.82 4.03
C SER A 97 16.31 -24.00 5.17
N ASN A 98 16.18 -22.68 4.98
CA ASN A 98 15.67 -21.74 5.97
C ASN A 98 14.23 -21.28 5.66
N ALA A 99 13.58 -21.87 4.65
CA ALA A 99 12.33 -21.36 4.11
C ALA A 99 11.18 -21.33 5.12
N GLU A 100 11.05 -22.34 5.99
CA GLU A 100 10.03 -22.38 7.04
C GLU A 100 10.20 -21.21 8.02
N ASP A 101 11.40 -21.07 8.58
CA ASP A 101 11.73 -20.02 9.54
C ASP A 101 11.59 -18.62 8.92
N TYR A 102 12.07 -18.47 7.68
CA TYR A 102 11.95 -17.23 6.94
C TYR A 102 10.48 -16.82 6.77
N VAL A 103 9.64 -17.74 6.29
CA VAL A 103 8.20 -17.51 6.09
C VAL A 103 7.50 -17.21 7.42
N ALA A 104 7.81 -17.96 8.49
CA ALA A 104 7.22 -17.75 9.80
C ALA A 104 7.54 -16.37 10.37
N ILE A 105 8.80 -15.93 10.27
CA ILE A 105 9.23 -14.58 10.69
C ILE A 105 8.53 -13.53 9.83
N SER A 106 8.49 -13.72 8.51
CA SER A 106 7.79 -12.80 7.60
C SER A 106 6.33 -12.64 7.96
N MET A 107 5.59 -13.73 8.22
CA MET A 107 4.19 -13.66 8.63
C MET A 107 4.03 -12.90 9.95
N ARG A 108 4.87 -13.17 10.94
CA ARG A 108 4.81 -12.46 12.24
C ARG A 108 5.09 -10.97 12.12
N THR A 109 6.03 -10.55 11.26
CA THR A 109 6.39 -9.14 11.10
C THR A 109 5.38 -8.37 10.25
N TYR A 110 4.91 -8.99 9.17
CA TYR A 110 4.21 -8.30 8.10
C TYR A 110 2.71 -8.60 8.01
N CYS A 111 2.22 -9.64 8.71
CA CYS A 111 0.79 -9.97 8.83
C CYS A 111 0.30 -9.87 10.30
N PRO A 112 0.28 -8.68 10.92
CA PRO A 112 -0.35 -8.51 12.22
C PRO A 112 -1.88 -8.70 12.18
#